data_AF-G8YCL3-F1
#
_entry.id   AF-G8YCL3-F1
#
_cell.length_a   1.000
_cell.length_b   1.000
_cell.length_c   1.000
_cell.angle_alpha   90.00
_cell.angle_beta   90.00
_cell.angle_gamma   90.00
#
_symmetry.space_group_name_H-M   'P 1'
#
loop_
_entity.id
_entity.type
_entity.pdbx_description
1 polymer ?
#
loop_
_entity_poly.entity_id
_entity_poly.type
_entity_poly.pdbx_seq_one_letter_code
_entity_poly.pdbx_strand_id
1 'polypeptide(L)'
;MPPKDVLATEYYAGNLLSPIEAEILSQYQLLALQLNTLAAEIKKLNSARDQNHSARNLSSDNETEIGASGNADQLVDNLRSLEMKMGLVYTLFKGAVYSLFLQYEEDQNLKSDEAKRLNEDSETEDGNEEKDNSADDQSNDAES
;
A
#
# COMPACT_ATOMS: atom_id res chain seq x y z
N MET A 1 -32.13 -33.31 -42.79
CA MET A 1 -31.22 -34.21 -42.06
C MET A 1 -30.80 -33.50 -40.78
N PRO A 2 -30.92 -34.12 -39.61
CA PRO A 2 -30.34 -33.54 -38.38
C PRO A 2 -28.83 -33.39 -38.57
N PRO A 3 -28.21 -32.31 -38.05
CA PRO A 3 -26.76 -32.16 -38.11
C PRO A 3 -26.13 -33.36 -37.39
N LYS A 4 -25.30 -34.12 -38.11
CA LYS A 4 -24.53 -35.22 -37.52
C LYS A 4 -23.62 -34.61 -36.46
N ASP A 5 -23.62 -35.20 -35.26
CA ASP A 5 -22.68 -34.81 -34.22
C ASP A 5 -21.26 -35.08 -34.74
N VAL A 6 -20.56 -33.99 -35.04
CA VAL A 6 -19.20 -34.00 -35.60
C VAL A 6 -18.26 -34.76 -34.67
N LEU A 7 -18.58 -34.83 -33.36
CA LEU A 7 -17.78 -35.50 -32.35
C LEU A 7 -17.97 -37.03 -32.33
N ALA A 8 -19.07 -37.55 -32.89
CA ALA A 8 -19.41 -38.97 -32.89
C ALA A 8 -19.44 -39.60 -34.29
N THR A 9 -19.01 -38.85 -35.31
CA THR A 9 -19.06 -39.32 -36.71
C THR A 9 -17.86 -40.21 -37.02
N GLU A 10 -18.12 -41.43 -37.53
CA GLU A 10 -17.07 -42.33 -38.01
C GLU A 10 -16.72 -42.02 -39.48
N TYR A 11 -15.66 -41.23 -39.69
CA TYR A 11 -15.23 -40.78 -41.02
C TYR A 11 -14.62 -41.89 -41.91
N TYR A 12 -14.25 -43.04 -41.33
CA TYR A 12 -13.73 -44.22 -42.06
C TYR A 12 -14.83 -45.15 -42.60
N ALA A 13 -16.07 -45.03 -42.11
CA ALA A 13 -17.16 -45.93 -42.48
C ALA A 13 -17.81 -45.57 -43.83
N GLY A 14 -17.58 -44.35 -44.32
CA GLY A 14 -18.15 -43.85 -45.56
C GLY A 14 -17.19 -44.03 -46.74
N ASN A 15 -17.56 -44.87 -47.71
CA ASN A 15 -16.83 -45.05 -48.98
C ASN A 15 -16.85 -43.81 -49.92
N LEU A 16 -17.30 -42.65 -49.43
CA LEU A 16 -17.42 -41.40 -50.17
C LEU A 16 -16.25 -40.44 -49.92
N LEU A 17 -15.40 -40.73 -48.93
CA LEU A 17 -14.26 -39.89 -48.59
C LEU A 17 -12.98 -40.49 -49.15
N SER A 18 -12.10 -39.62 -49.66
CA SER A 18 -10.74 -40.01 -49.98
C SER A 18 -10.00 -40.43 -48.69
N PRO A 19 -9.05 -41.38 -48.73
CA PRO A 19 -8.31 -41.82 -47.55
C PRO A 19 -7.70 -40.66 -46.74
N ILE A 20 -7.18 -39.63 -47.42
CA ILE A 20 -6.60 -38.44 -46.77
C ILE A 20 -7.68 -37.52 -46.18
N GLU A 21 -8.86 -37.45 -46.78
CA GLU A 21 -9.96 -36.63 -46.29
C GLU A 21 -10.55 -37.24 -45.01
N ALA A 22 -10.71 -38.57 -44.99
CA ALA A 22 -11.11 -39.30 -43.79
C ALA A 22 -10.09 -39.14 -42.66
N GLU A 23 -8.80 -39.15 -42.98
CA GLU A 23 -7.71 -38.91 -42.01
C GLU A 23 -7.72 -37.47 -41.47
N ILE A 24 -7.85 -36.46 -42.34
CA ILE A 24 -7.89 -35.06 -41.92
C ILE A 24 -9.10 -34.82 -41.00
N LEU A 25 -10.27 -35.33 -41.37
CA LEU A 25 -11.48 -35.15 -40.57
C LEU A 25 -11.41 -35.87 -39.23
N SER A 26 -10.78 -37.06 -39.16
CA SER A 26 -10.57 -37.76 -37.90
C SER A 26 -9.60 -36.99 -36.97
N GLN A 27 -8.56 -36.37 -37.52
CA GLN A 27 -7.64 -35.51 -36.78
C GLN A 27 -8.34 -34.26 -36.25
N TYR A 28 -9.15 -33.58 -37.05
CA TYR A 28 -9.93 -32.42 -36.60
C TYR A 28 -10.97 -32.79 -35.54
N GLN A 29 -11.60 -33.96 -35.66
CA GLN A 29 -12.50 -34.49 -34.64
C GLN A 29 -11.77 -34.72 -33.32
N LEU A 30 -10.58 -35.35 -33.36
CA LEU A 30 -9.76 -35.55 -32.17
C LEU A 30 -9.38 -34.22 -31.51
N LEU A 31 -8.95 -33.24 -32.30
CA LEU A 31 -8.62 -31.91 -31.78
C LEU A 31 -9.85 -31.23 -31.14
N ALA A 32 -11.02 -31.31 -31.77
CA ALA A 32 -12.25 -30.76 -31.23
C ALA A 32 -12.62 -31.43 -29.89
N LEU A 33 -12.46 -32.74 -29.77
CA LEU A 33 -12.65 -33.47 -28.52
C LEU A 33 -11.67 -33.03 -27.44
N GLN A 34 -10.40 -32.85 -27.79
CA GLN A 34 -9.38 -32.35 -26.86
C GLN A 34 -9.69 -30.93 -26.39
N LEU A 35 -10.06 -30.02 -27.28
CA LEU A 35 -10.44 -28.65 -26.94
C LEU A 35 -11.69 -28.61 -26.06
N ASN A 36 -12.70 -29.45 -26.34
CA ASN A 36 -13.91 -29.52 -25.53
C ASN A 36 -13.62 -30.11 -24.15
N THR A 37 -12.77 -31.13 -24.07
CA THR A 37 -12.30 -31.70 -22.80
C THR A 37 -11.56 -30.65 -21.97
N LEU A 38 -10.62 -29.93 -22.60
CA LEU A 38 -9.86 -28.86 -21.95
C LEU A 38 -10.80 -27.74 -21.48
N ALA A 39 -11.75 -27.31 -22.30
CA ALA A 39 -12.74 -26.29 -21.92
C ALA A 39 -13.61 -26.74 -20.74
N ALA A 40 -14.06 -28.00 -20.74
CA ALA A 40 -14.80 -28.59 -19.63
C ALA A 40 -13.96 -28.67 -18.35
N GLU A 41 -12.67 -28.98 -18.47
CA GLU A 41 -11.74 -29.02 -17.34
C GLU A 41 -11.46 -27.63 -16.78
N ILE A 42 -11.22 -26.62 -17.63
CA ILE A 42 -11.14 -25.21 -17.21
C ILE A 42 -12.41 -24.77 -16.50
N LYS A 43 -13.58 -25.08 -17.08
CA LYS A 43 -14.88 -24.75 -16.47
C LYS A 43 -15.05 -25.45 -15.13
N LYS A 44 -14.61 -26.70 -15.00
CA LYS A 44 -14.64 -27.46 -13.74
C LYS A 44 -13.68 -26.86 -12.71
N LEU A 45 -12.48 -26.47 -13.08
CA LEU A 45 -11.52 -25.83 -12.18
C LEU A 45 -12.02 -24.46 -11.71
N ASN A 46 -12.64 -23.69 -12.60
CA ASN A 46 -13.25 -22.41 -12.25
C ASN A 46 -14.49 -22.60 -11.37
N SER A 47 -15.40 -23.51 -11.72
CA SER A 47 -16.61 -23.76 -10.92
C SER A 47 -16.34 -24.49 -9.60
N ALA A 48 -15.39 -25.43 -9.50
CA ALA A 48 -15.00 -26.04 -8.23
C ALA A 48 -14.37 -25.01 -7.29
N ARG A 49 -13.72 -23.99 -7.85
CA ARG A 49 -13.29 -22.79 -7.13
C ARG A 49 -14.48 -21.94 -6.66
N ASP A 50 -15.55 -21.81 -7.45
CA ASP A 50 -16.77 -21.05 -7.09
C ASP A 50 -17.69 -21.77 -6.07
N GLN A 51 -17.81 -23.10 -6.14
CA GLN A 51 -18.68 -23.89 -5.24
C GLN A 51 -18.20 -23.89 -3.78
N ASN A 52 -16.90 -23.67 -3.53
CA ASN A 52 -16.37 -23.51 -2.18
C ASN A 52 -16.83 -22.19 -1.51
N HIS A 53 -17.31 -21.22 -2.30
CA HIS A 53 -17.88 -19.95 -1.83
C HIS A 53 -19.41 -20.00 -1.62
N SER A 54 -20.14 -20.81 -2.39
CA SER A 54 -21.60 -20.93 -2.29
C SER A 54 -22.07 -21.56 -0.96
N ALA A 55 -21.22 -22.34 -0.29
CA ALA A 55 -21.52 -22.89 1.04
C ALA A 55 -21.31 -21.90 2.20
N ARG A 56 -20.73 -20.71 1.96
CA ARG A 56 -20.42 -19.73 3.03
C ARG A 56 -21.24 -18.44 3.01
N ASN A 57 -21.91 -18.10 1.92
CA ASN A 57 -22.71 -16.87 1.83
C ASN A 57 -24.17 -17.16 1.48
N LEU A 58 -24.91 -17.80 2.39
CA LEU A 58 -26.36 -17.61 2.49
C LEU A 58 -26.64 -16.31 3.27
N SER A 59 -26.30 -15.17 2.68
CA SER A 59 -26.86 -13.87 3.04
C SER A 59 -26.24 -12.80 2.14
N SER A 60 -26.91 -12.47 1.04
CA SER A 60 -27.09 -11.08 0.57
C SER A 60 -27.67 -11.13 -0.83
N ASP A 61 -28.99 -11.06 -0.91
CA ASP A 61 -29.70 -10.70 -2.13
C ASP A 61 -29.23 -9.31 -2.59
N ASN A 62 -28.44 -9.24 -3.67
CA ASN A 62 -28.65 -8.25 -4.71
C ASN A 62 -27.84 -8.60 -5.96
N GLU A 63 -28.53 -8.70 -7.08
CA GLU A 63 -27.96 -8.92 -8.41
C GLU A 63 -27.05 -7.75 -8.80
N THR A 64 -25.78 -8.03 -9.06
CA THR A 64 -25.06 -7.43 -10.19
C THR A 64 -23.92 -8.38 -10.56
N GLU A 65 -24.02 -8.95 -11.77
CA GLU A 65 -22.91 -9.64 -12.42
C GLU A 65 -21.66 -8.75 -12.42
N ILE A 66 -20.52 -9.30 -11.99
CA ILE A 66 -19.17 -9.19 -12.57
C ILE A 66 -18.21 -9.79 -11.54
N GLY A 67 -17.50 -10.84 -11.94
CA GLY A 67 -16.34 -11.33 -11.21
C GLY A 67 -16.47 -12.79 -10.84
N ALA A 68 -16.04 -13.65 -11.77
CA ALA A 68 -15.61 -15.01 -11.49
C ALA A 68 -14.48 -14.95 -10.44
N SER A 69 -14.87 -14.95 -9.17
CA SER A 69 -14.00 -14.59 -8.07
C SER A 69 -13.76 -15.81 -7.19
N GLY A 70 -12.57 -16.38 -7.26
CA GLY A 70 -12.17 -17.44 -6.32
C GLY A 70 -10.74 -17.28 -5.84
N ASN A 71 -10.00 -18.36 -5.54
CA ASN A 71 -8.73 -18.32 -4.81
C ASN A 71 -7.76 -17.16 -5.12
N ALA A 72 -7.64 -16.72 -6.39
CA ALA A 72 -6.80 -15.57 -6.74
C ALA A 72 -7.39 -14.23 -6.27
N ASP A 73 -8.70 -14.07 -6.29
CA ASP A 73 -9.42 -12.90 -5.80
C ASP A 73 -9.41 -12.85 -4.28
N GLN A 74 -9.57 -13.99 -3.60
CA GLN A 74 -9.32 -14.06 -2.15
C GLN A 74 -7.89 -13.65 -1.81
N LEU A 75 -6.90 -14.06 -2.62
CA LEU A 75 -5.52 -13.64 -2.44
C LEU A 75 -5.37 -12.12 -2.66
N VAL A 76 -5.98 -11.56 -3.70
CA VAL A 76 -5.96 -10.11 -3.99
C VAL A 76 -6.66 -9.32 -2.88
N ASP A 77 -7.78 -9.80 -2.33
CA ASP A 77 -8.46 -9.18 -1.20
C ASP A 77 -7.59 -9.18 0.06
N ASN A 78 -6.92 -10.29 0.33
CA ASN A 78 -5.97 -10.39 1.43
C ASN A 78 -4.76 -9.46 1.24
N LEU A 79 -4.22 -9.37 0.02
CA LEU A 79 -3.13 -8.46 -0.32
C LEU A 79 -3.55 -7.00 -0.16
N ARG A 80 -4.76 -6.63 -0.60
CA ARG A 80 -5.32 -5.29 -0.45
C ARG A 80 -5.53 -4.92 1.02
N SER A 81 -6.08 -5.84 1.81
CA SER A 81 -6.22 -5.68 3.27
C SER A 81 -4.87 -5.48 3.96
N LEU A 82 -3.85 -6.21 3.52
CA LEU A 82 -2.49 -6.11 4.05
C LEU A 82 -1.82 -4.79 3.66
N GLU A 83 -1.96 -4.35 2.41
CA GLU A 83 -1.48 -3.06 1.92
C GLU A 83 -2.05 -1.91 2.76
N MET A 84 -3.36 -1.92 3.02
CA MET A 84 -4.01 -0.85 3.78
C MET A 84 -3.53 -0.81 5.24
N LYS A 85 -3.33 -1.98 5.87
CA LYS A 85 -2.78 -2.08 7.24
C LYS A 85 -1.34 -1.60 7.30
N MET A 86 -0.50 -2.05 6.36
CA MET A 86 0.90 -1.62 6.29
C MET A 86 1.02 -0.13 5.96
N GLY A 87 0.16 0.41 5.11
CA GLY A 87 0.09 1.84 4.80
C GLY A 87 -0.25 2.68 6.02
N LEU A 88 -1.19 2.22 6.86
CA LEU A 88 -1.50 2.88 8.13
C LEU A 88 -0.31 2.84 9.09
N VAL A 89 0.30 1.66 9.29
CA VAL A 89 1.49 1.50 10.13
C VAL A 89 2.63 2.38 9.65
N TYR A 90 2.90 2.42 8.35
CA TYR A 90 3.94 3.28 7.76
C TYR A 90 3.67 4.76 8.01
N THR A 91 2.42 5.21 7.81
CA THR A 91 2.06 6.62 7.99
C THR A 91 2.16 7.03 9.45
N LEU A 92 1.65 6.21 10.37
CA LEU A 92 1.76 6.46 11.81
C LEU A 92 3.21 6.43 12.27
N PHE A 93 4.00 5.48 11.80
CA PHE A 93 5.43 5.38 12.12
C PHE A 93 6.20 6.59 11.60
N LYS A 94 6.00 6.96 10.33
CA LYS A 94 6.64 8.14 9.72
C LYS A 94 6.24 9.43 10.45
N GLY A 95 4.96 9.57 10.80
CA GLY A 95 4.46 10.69 11.59
C GLY A 95 5.12 10.75 12.98
N ALA A 96 5.14 9.63 13.71
CA ALA A 96 5.73 9.56 15.04
C ALA A 96 7.24 9.86 15.03
N VAL A 97 7.99 9.30 14.08
CA VAL A 97 9.42 9.57 13.91
C VAL A 97 9.66 11.03 13.55
N TYR A 98 8.87 11.59 12.63
CA TYR A 98 8.99 12.99 12.25
C TYR A 98 8.70 13.93 13.42
N SER A 99 7.64 13.66 14.19
CA SER A 99 7.31 14.41 15.40
C SER A 99 8.44 14.35 16.44
N LEU A 100 9.01 13.17 16.68
CA LEU A 100 10.13 13.02 17.62
C LEU A 100 11.39 13.76 17.16
N PHE A 101 11.71 13.69 15.87
CA PHE A 101 12.87 14.38 15.30
C PHE A 101 12.72 15.90 15.41
N LEU A 102 11.53 16.42 15.09
CA LEU A 102 11.27 17.85 15.18
C LEU A 102 11.33 18.35 16.63
N GLN A 103 10.78 17.58 17.58
CA GLN A 103 10.88 17.89 19.01
C GLN A 103 12.32 17.88 19.51
N TYR A 104 13.15 16.96 19.00
CA TYR A 104 14.58 16.93 19.33
C TYR A 104 15.31 18.19 18.83
N GLU A 105 15.02 18.66 17.62
CA GLU A 105 15.59 19.91 17.11
C GLU A 105 15.15 21.13 17.93
N GLU A 106 13.86 21.20 18.31
CA GLU A 106 13.32 22.28 19.14
C GLU A 106 13.94 22.30 20.54
N ASP A 107 14.02 21.15 21.21
CA ASP A 107 14.64 21.02 22.53
C ASP A 107 16.13 21.39 22.52
N GLN A 108 16.85 21.08 21.42
CA GLN A 108 18.25 21.46 21.27
C GLN A 108 18.40 22.97 21.03
N ASN A 109 17.51 23.57 20.24
CA ASN A 109 17.55 24.99 19.97
C ASN A 109 17.25 25.80 21.25
N LEU A 110 16.25 25.38 22.03
CA LEU A 110 15.90 25.97 23.33
C LEU A 110 17.07 25.91 24.32
N LYS A 111 17.74 24.76 24.44
CA LYS A 111 18.94 24.62 25.29
C LYS A 111 20.08 25.53 24.84
N SER A 112 20.25 25.72 23.53
CA SER A 112 21.28 26.60 23.00
C SER A 112 21.00 28.08 23.29
N ASP A 113 19.73 28.48 23.27
CA ASP A 113 19.32 29.86 23.53
C ASP A 113 19.30 30.19 25.03
N GLU A 114 18.95 29.22 25.89
CA GLU A 114 19.09 29.33 27.34
C GLU A 114 20.56 29.46 27.75
N ALA A 115 21.46 28.68 27.13
CA ALA A 115 22.90 28.77 27.36
C ALA A 115 23.49 30.12 26.89
N LYS A 116 22.94 30.76 25.85
CA LYS A 116 23.37 32.11 25.43
C LYS A 116 22.93 33.18 26.42
N ARG A 117 21.69 33.11 26.92
CA ARG A 117 21.15 34.06 27.90
C ARG A 117 21.91 34.05 29.22
N LEU A 118 22.31 32.87 29.69
CA LEU A 118 23.12 32.73 30.91
C LEU A 118 24.55 33.28 30.77
N ASN A 119 25.09 33.36 29.55
CA ASN A 119 26.39 33.99 29.32
C ASN A 119 26.27 35.53 29.24
N GLU A 120 25.21 36.08 28.67
CA GLU A 120 25.00 37.54 28.59
C GLU A 120 24.79 38.20 29.96
N ASP A 121 24.10 37.55 30.90
CA ASP A 121 23.91 38.10 32.26
C ASP A 121 25.21 38.14 33.09
N SER A 122 26.19 37.28 32.78
CA SER A 122 27.47 37.23 33.51
C SER A 122 28.49 38.31 33.11
N GLU A 123 28.24 39.05 32.02
CA GLU A 123 29.14 40.13 31.55
C GLU A 123 28.76 41.54 32.08
N THR A 124 27.72 41.67 32.93
CA THR A 124 27.21 42.99 33.39
C THR A 124 27.46 43.35 34.87
N GLU A 125 28.05 42.46 35.68
CA GLU A 125 28.38 42.73 37.09
C GLU A 125 29.90 42.71 37.36
N ASP A 126 30.69 43.62 36.78
CA ASP A 126 31.93 44.07 37.45
C ASP A 126 32.37 45.44 36.93
N GLY A 127 32.26 46.47 37.77
CA GLY A 127 32.84 47.78 37.48
C GLY A 127 32.05 48.99 37.94
N ASN A 128 31.82 49.16 39.25
CA ASN A 128 31.62 50.51 39.79
C ASN A 128 32.21 50.63 41.21
N GLU A 129 33.51 50.94 41.29
CA GLU A 129 34.16 51.39 42.52
C GLU A 129 33.72 52.83 42.83
N GLU A 130 32.83 52.99 43.82
CA GLU A 130 32.59 54.28 44.48
C GLU A 130 33.86 54.72 45.21
N LYS A 131 34.49 55.81 44.75
CA LYS A 131 35.41 56.60 45.57
C LYS A 131 34.67 57.80 46.13
N ASP A 132 34.20 57.61 47.36
CA ASP A 132 33.84 58.68 48.29
C ASP A 132 35.12 59.42 48.71
N ASN A 133 35.12 60.76 48.59
CA ASN A 133 36.04 61.61 49.33
C ASN A 133 35.39 62.97 49.58
N SER A 134 35.09 63.18 50.86
CA SER A 134 34.50 64.33 51.50
C SER A 134 35.40 65.56 51.62
N ALA A 135 34.75 66.71 51.89
CA ALA A 135 35.23 67.92 52.56
C ALA A 135 35.99 68.93 51.67
N ASP A 136 35.85 70.24 51.79
CA ASP A 136 35.15 71.10 52.74
C ASP A 136 34.93 72.47 52.08
N ASP A 137 33.92 73.18 52.56
CA ASP A 137 33.53 74.53 52.21
C ASP A 137 34.45 75.58 52.91
N GLN A 138 34.41 76.82 52.42
CA GLN A 138 34.91 78.08 52.99
C GLN A 138 36.30 78.59 52.60
N SER A 139 36.32 79.63 51.77
CA SER A 139 36.69 80.99 52.23
C SER A 139 36.28 82.05 51.19
N ASN A 140 35.41 82.95 51.60
CA ASN A 140 35.17 84.26 50.98
C ASN A 140 36.38 85.19 51.13
N ASP A 141 36.37 86.23 50.29
CA ASP A 141 36.68 87.63 50.58
C ASP A 141 37.74 88.33 49.71
N ALA A 142 37.38 89.58 49.44
CA ALA A 142 37.83 90.51 48.43
C ALA A 142 39.12 91.26 48.81
N GLU A 143 39.82 91.80 47.81
CA GLU A 143 40.10 93.24 47.71
C GLU A 143 40.68 93.60 46.33
N SER A 144 40.39 94.83 45.90
CA SER A 144 40.86 95.49 44.68
C SER A 144 42.28 96.02 44.81
#